data_AF-A0A2J0HNX2-F1
#
_entry.id   AF-A0A2J0HNX2-F1
#
_cell.length_a   1.000
_cell.length_b   1.000
_cell.length_c   1.000
_cell.angle_alpha   90.00
_cell.angle_beta   90.00
_cell.angle_gamma   90.00
#
_symmetry.space_group_name_H-M   'P 1'
#
loop_
_entity.id
_entity.type
_entity.pdbx_description
1 polymer ?
#
loop_
_entity_poly.entity_id
_entity_poly.type
_entity_poly.pdbx_seq_one_letter_code
_entity_poly.pdbx_strand_id
1 'polypeptide(L)'
;MIAVVARDKTVLSVKNKKSGNSEQKRKRILRNSDLADEVILGDLENKYAAIGEYQPDVIALGYDQKVDLTELKAKLKEFKLRSKIVRLKSHKPEIYKLSKLKNLK
;
A
#
# COMPACT_ATOMS: atom_id res chain seq x y z
N MET A 1 11.32 -7.50 2.49
CA MET A 1 10.22 -6.67 1.98
C MET A 1 9.41 -6.13 3.15
N ILE A 2 9.20 -4.81 3.14
CA ILE A 2 8.31 -4.12 4.09
C ILE A 2 6.97 -3.89 3.42
N ALA A 3 5.87 -4.21 4.09
CA ALA A 3 4.53 -3.93 3.62
C ALA A 3 3.90 -2.77 4.42
N VAL A 4 3.50 -1.71 3.71
CA VAL A 4 2.85 -0.54 4.32
C VAL A 4 1.33 -0.66 4.21
N VAL A 5 0.67 -0.74 5.35
CA VAL A 5 -0.79 -0.85 5.45
C VAL A 5 -1.40 0.54 5.56
N ALA A 6 -2.20 0.93 4.57
CA ALA A 6 -2.90 2.21 4.57
C ALA A 6 -3.81 2.36 5.81
N ARG A 7 -3.84 3.56 6.40
CA ARG A 7 -4.69 3.88 7.55
C ARG A 7 -6.16 3.87 7.17
N ASP A 8 -7.05 3.54 8.10
CA ASP A 8 -8.49 3.49 7.86
C ASP A 8 -9.03 4.87 7.42
N LYS A 9 -8.48 5.96 7.98
CA LYS A 9 -8.78 7.34 7.56
C LYS A 9 -8.40 7.58 6.10
N THR A 10 -7.21 7.15 5.69
CA THR A 10 -6.74 7.23 4.30
C THR A 10 -7.57 6.38 3.35
N VAL A 11 -7.97 5.17 3.77
CA VAL A 11 -8.85 4.32 2.95
C VAL A 11 -10.21 4.99 2.75
N LEU A 12 -10.78 5.59 3.80
CA LEU A 12 -12.04 6.31 3.71
C LEU A 12 -11.95 7.50 2.76
N SER A 13 -10.91 8.34 2.86
CA SER A 13 -10.75 9.51 1.98
C SER A 13 -10.51 9.14 0.52
N VAL A 14 -9.74 8.09 0.26
CA VAL A 14 -9.38 7.69 -1.11
C VAL A 14 -10.49 6.88 -1.79
N LYS A 15 -11.19 6.01 -1.04
CA LYS A 15 -12.19 5.09 -1.60
C LYS A 15 -13.64 5.52 -1.35
N ASN A 16 -13.86 6.59 -0.60
CA ASN A 16 -15.17 7.03 -0.11
C ASN A 16 -15.97 5.91 0.60
N LYS A 17 -15.27 4.93 1.16
CA LYS A 17 -15.87 3.81 1.90
C LYS A 17 -14.87 3.16 2.85
N LYS A 18 -15.37 2.59 3.94
CA LYS A 18 -14.57 1.82 4.90
C LYS A 18 -14.15 0.47 4.30
N SER A 19 -12.95 0.01 4.69
CA SER A 19 -12.54 -1.38 4.47
C SER A 19 -13.39 -2.32 5.33
N GLY A 20 -13.56 -3.58 4.89
CA GLY A 20 -14.26 -4.59 5.70
C GLY A 20 -13.48 -5.01 6.96
N ASN A 21 -12.17 -4.81 6.97
CA ASN A 21 -11.29 -5.06 8.13
C ASN A 21 -10.58 -3.75 8.51
N SER A 22 -10.48 -3.48 9.82
CA SER A 22 -9.74 -2.35 10.37
C SER A 22 -8.25 -2.40 10.03
N GLU A 23 -7.56 -1.27 10.13
CA GLU A 23 -6.12 -1.17 9.88
C GLU A 23 -5.29 -2.13 10.75
N GLN A 24 -5.66 -2.27 12.03
CA GLN A 24 -4.98 -3.18 12.95
C GLN A 24 -5.22 -4.64 12.57
N LYS A 25 -6.45 -5.00 12.20
CA LYS A 25 -6.76 -6.36 11.73
C LYS A 25 -6.03 -6.68 10.43
N ARG A 26 -5.98 -5.73 9.48
CA ARG A 26 -5.23 -5.88 8.22
C ARG A 26 -3.73 -6.06 8.47
N LYS A 27 -3.15 -5.26 9.37
CA LYS A 27 -1.75 -5.38 9.80
C LYS A 27 -1.46 -6.76 10.39
N ARG A 28 -2.29 -7.22 11.33
CA ARG A 28 -2.13 -8.53 11.97
C ARG A 28 -2.22 -9.69 10.98
N ILE A 29 -3.20 -9.66 10.07
CA ILE A 29 -3.36 -10.71 9.04
C ILE A 29 -2.11 -10.80 8.17
N LEU A 30 -1.58 -9.66 7.71
CA LEU A 30 -0.41 -9.65 6.83
C LEU A 30 0.87 -10.05 7.57
N ARG A 31 1.00 -9.67 8.85
CA ARG A 31 2.11 -10.11 9.69
C ARG A 31 2.10 -11.62 9.90
N ASN A 32 0.93 -12.23 10.04
CA ASN A 32 0.77 -13.66 10.28
C ASN A 32 0.81 -14.51 8.99
N SER A 33 0.93 -13.89 7.81
CA SER A 33 0.95 -14.63 6.54
C SER A 33 2.36 -14.99 6.09
N ASP A 34 3.40 -14.55 6.80
CA ASP A 34 4.81 -14.74 6.46
C ASP A 34 5.19 -14.27 5.04
N LEU A 35 4.44 -13.29 4.50
CA LEU A 35 4.67 -12.74 3.16
C LEU A 35 5.57 -11.50 3.16
N ALA A 36 5.78 -10.89 4.33
CA ALA A 36 6.58 -9.69 4.49
C ALA A 36 7.41 -9.81 5.77
N ASP A 37 8.66 -9.36 5.71
CA ASP A 37 9.57 -9.36 6.86
C ASP A 37 9.09 -8.35 7.91
N GLU A 38 8.51 -7.25 7.45
CA GLU A 38 7.96 -6.21 8.31
C GLU A 38 6.63 -5.69 7.76
N VAL A 39 5.70 -5.42 8.68
CA VAL A 39 4.40 -4.81 8.35
C VAL A 39 4.19 -3.59 9.21
N ILE A 40 4.12 -2.42 8.57
CA ILE A 40 3.95 -1.13 9.23
C ILE A 40 2.63 -0.48 8.82
N LEU A 41 2.18 0.49 9.61
CA LEU A 41 1.06 1.34 9.23
C LEU A 41 1.60 2.54 8.45
N GLY A 42 0.86 3.00 7.45
CA GLY A 42 1.18 4.24 6.77
C GLY A 42 1.03 5.45 7.69
N ASP A 43 1.69 6.54 7.33
CA ASP A 43 1.55 7.79 8.05
C ASP A 43 0.25 8.52 7.67
N LEU A 44 -0.33 9.27 8.60
CA LEU A 44 -1.60 9.97 8.40
C LEU A 44 -1.46 11.31 7.68
N GLU A 45 -0.27 11.93 7.75
CA GLU A 45 0.00 13.28 7.27
C GLU A 45 0.90 13.23 6.02
N ASN A 46 1.90 12.36 6.03
CA ASN A 46 2.88 12.21 4.97
C ASN A 46 2.88 10.77 4.39
N LYS A 47 2.13 10.58 3.31
CA LYS A 47 2.08 9.31 2.54
C LYS A 47 3.45 8.78 2.07
N TYR A 48 4.49 9.63 2.04
CA TYR A 48 5.85 9.26 1.62
C TYR A 48 6.82 9.06 2.79
N ALA A 49 6.38 9.21 4.04
CA ALA A 49 7.24 9.10 5.24
C ALA A 49 8.04 7.79 5.25
N ALA A 50 7.38 6.65 5.00
CA ALA A 50 8.02 5.34 4.97
C ALA A 50 9.12 5.24 3.88
N ILE A 51 9.01 5.98 2.78
CA ILE A 51 10.06 5.96 1.74
C ILE A 51 11.31 6.68 2.26
N GLY A 52 11.15 7.83 2.94
CA GLY A 52 12.27 8.57 3.51
C GLY A 52 12.92 7.85 4.68
N GLU A 53 12.12 7.21 5.54
CA GLU A 53 12.61 6.46 6.71
C GLU A 53 13.37 5.19 6.32
N TYR A 54 12.77 4.35 5.47
CA TYR A 54 13.33 3.04 5.13
C TYR A 54 14.19 3.03 3.86
N GLN A 55 14.23 4.13 3.11
CA GLN A 55 15.09 4.32 1.93
C GLN A 55 15.13 3.11 0.97
N PRO A 56 13.98 2.64 0.45
CA PRO A 56 13.92 1.38 -0.26
C PRO A 56 14.60 1.44 -1.64
N ASP A 57 15.27 0.37 -2.04
CA ASP A 57 15.79 0.22 -3.41
C ASP A 57 14.67 0.05 -4.45
N VAL A 58 13.55 -0.57 -4.05
CA VAL A 58 12.41 -0.87 -4.93
C VAL A 58 11.10 -0.50 -4.25
N ILE A 59 10.25 0.24 -4.97
CA ILE A 59 8.89 0.57 -4.56
C ILE A 59 7.93 -0.23 -5.43
N ALA A 60 7.28 -1.23 -4.82
CA ALA A 60 6.27 -2.05 -5.48
C ALA A 60 4.86 -1.48 -5.23
N LEU A 61 4.23 -0.99 -6.29
CA LEU A 61 2.87 -0.45 -6.25
C LEU A 61 1.86 -1.53 -6.66
N GLY A 62 0.74 -1.60 -5.94
CA GLY A 62 -0.39 -2.43 -6.32
C GLY A 62 -0.97 -2.05 -7.68
N TYR A 63 -1.48 -3.05 -8.39
CA TYR A 63 -2.02 -2.91 -9.75
C TYR A 63 -3.13 -1.85 -9.88
N ASP A 64 -3.91 -1.66 -8.83
CA ASP A 64 -5.06 -0.73 -8.77
C ASP A 64 -4.79 0.54 -7.94
N GLN A 65 -3.56 0.75 -7.47
CA GLN A 65 -3.22 1.96 -6.72
C GLN A 65 -3.05 3.17 -7.65
N LYS A 66 -3.93 4.16 -7.53
CA LYS A 66 -3.76 5.46 -8.18
C LYS A 66 -2.70 6.26 -7.44
N VAL A 67 -1.49 6.32 -8.01
CA VAL A 67 -0.35 7.07 -7.47
C VAL A 67 0.12 8.05 -8.53
N ASP A 68 0.32 9.30 -8.14
CA ASP A 68 0.95 10.30 -9.00
C ASP A 68 2.45 9.98 -9.11
N LEU A 69 2.85 9.46 -10.27
CA LEU A 69 4.24 9.09 -10.53
C LEU A 69 5.16 10.31 -10.66
N THR A 70 4.63 11.47 -11.04
CA THR A 70 5.39 12.71 -11.14
C THR A 70 5.74 13.20 -9.75
N GLU A 71 4.76 13.25 -8.86
CA GLU A 71 4.94 13.62 -7.45
C GLU A 71 5.88 12.62 -6.73
N LEU A 72 5.67 11.31 -6.93
CA LEU A 72 6.52 10.29 -6.33
C LEU A 72 7.97 10.42 -6.79
N LYS A 73 8.22 10.64 -8.09
CA LYS A 73 9.59 10.86 -8.61
C LYS A 73 10.21 12.14 -8.04
N ALA A 74 9.44 13.21 -7.86
CA ALA A 74 9.93 14.44 -7.23
C ALA A 74 10.35 14.18 -5.78
N LYS A 75 9.54 13.44 -5.01
CA LYS A 75 9.86 13.05 -3.63
C LYS A 75 11.08 12.15 -3.52
N LEU A 76 11.27 11.22 -4.45
CA LEU A 76 12.51 10.41 -4.50
C LEU A 76 13.75 11.28 -4.70
N LYS A 77 13.69 12.32 -5.55
CA LYS A 77 14.80 13.28 -5.72
C LYS A 77 15.06 14.07 -4.44
N GLU A 78 14.01 14.53 -3.76
CA GLU A 78 14.11 15.22 -2.47
C GLU A 78 14.80 14.35 -1.41
N PHE A 79 14.45 13.07 -1.35
CA PHE A 79 15.08 12.08 -0.46
C PHE A 79 16.43 11.58 -0.96
N LYS A 80 16.92 12.04 -2.12
CA LYS A 80 18.16 11.60 -2.78
C LYS A 80 18.20 10.08 -3.06
N LEU A 81 17.04 9.48 -3.31
CA LEU A 81 16.88 8.06 -3.59
C LEU A 81 16.80 7.79 -5.09
N ARG A 82 17.40 6.66 -5.51
CA ARG A 82 17.33 6.14 -6.88
C ARG A 82 16.38 4.95 -7.02
N SER A 83 15.38 4.87 -6.14
CA SER A 83 14.47 3.73 -6.02
C SER A 83 13.80 3.38 -7.36
N LYS A 84 13.76 2.09 -7.69
CA LYS A 84 13.03 1.58 -8.85
C LYS A 84 11.55 1.46 -8.51
N ILE A 85 10.68 2.08 -9.31
CA ILE A 85 9.23 1.96 -9.14
C ILE A 85 8.72 0.83 -10.04
N VAL A 86 8.04 -0.16 -9.46
CA VAL A 86 7.46 -1.30 -10.17
C VAL A 86 5.97 -1.38 -9.88
N ARG A 87 5.15 -1.57 -10.92
CA ARG A 87 3.72 -1.86 -10.76
C ARG A 87 3.51 -3.37 -10.81
N LEU A 88 3.00 -3.94 -9.71
CA LEU A 88 2.70 -5.36 -9.64
C LEU A 88 1.50 -5.72 -10.51
N LYS A 89 1.50 -6.93 -11.09
CA LYS A 89 0.32 -7.48 -11.78
C LYS A 89 -0.68 -8.02 -10.76
N SER A 90 -1.96 -8.01 -11.10
CA SER A 90 -2.98 -8.62 -10.25
C SER A 90 -2.89 -10.15 -10.29
N HIS A 91 -3.13 -10.81 -9.15
CA HIS A 91 -3.28 -12.26 -9.10
C HIS A 91 -4.76 -12.64 -9.09
N LYS A 92 -5.25 -13.19 -10.20
CA LYS A 92 -6.65 -13.65 -10.40
C LYS A 92 -7.71 -12.65 -9.86
N PRO A 93 -7.74 -11.39 -10.38
CA PRO A 93 -8.61 -10.33 -9.85
C PRO A 93 -10.09 -10.64 -9.87
N GLU A 94 -10.55 -11.51 -10.77
CA GLU A 94 -11.92 -12.03 -10.84
C GLU A 94 -12.30 -12.86 -9.61
N ILE A 95 -11.34 -13.54 -8.98
CA ILE A 95 -11.58 -14.44 -7.84
C ILE A 95 -11.25 -13.74 -6.52
N TYR A 96 -10.10 -13.07 -6.42
CA TYR A 96 -9.57 -12.61 -5.12
C TYR A 96 -9.76 -11.11 -4.84
N LYS A 97 -10.40 -10.35 -5.74
CA LYS A 97 -10.66 -8.93 -5.48
C LYS A 97 -11.84 -8.76 -4.52
N LEU A 98 -11.57 -8.16 -3.36
CA LEU A 98 -12.57 -7.97 -2.30
C LEU A 98 -13.83 -7.24 -2.74
N SER A 99 -13.73 -6.32 -3.71
CA SER A 99 -14.90 -5.61 -4.26
C SER A 99 -15.81 -6.51 -5.10
N LYS A 100 -15.29 -7.61 -5.67
CA LYS A 100 -16.06 -8.61 -6.43
C LYS A 100 -16.59 -9.73 -5.53
N LEU A 101 -15.86 -10.07 -4.47
CA LEU A 101 -16.28 -11.06 -3.46
C LEU A 101 -17.54 -10.65 -2.67
N LYS A 102 -17.85 -9.36 -2.57
CA LYS A 102 -19.04 -8.88 -1.85
C LYS A 102 -20.37 -9.25 -2.52
N ASN A 103 -20.36 -9.63 -3.81
CA ASN A 103 -21.56 -10.01 -4.56
C ASN A 103 -21.85 -11.52 -4.51
N LEU A 104 -21.05 -12.30 -3.76
CA LEU A 104 -21.19 -13.74 -3.60
C LEU A 104 -21.80 -14.12 -2.24
N LYS A 105 -22.53 -13.20 -1.60
CA LYS A 105 -23.24 -13.42 -0.34
C LYS A 105 -24.71 -13.10 -0.50
#